data_AF-A0A936SFV0-F1
#
_entry.id   AF-A0A936SFV0-F1
#
_cell.length_a   1.000
_cell.length_b   1.000
_cell.length_c   1.000
_cell.angle_alpha   90.00
_cell.angle_beta   90.00
_cell.angle_gamma   90.00
#
_symmetry.space_group_name_H-M   'P 1'
#
loop_
_entity.id
_entity.type
_entity.pdbx_description
1 polymer ?
#
loop_
_entity_poly.entity_id
_entity_poly.type
_entity_poly.pdbx_seq_one_letter_code
_entity_poly.pdbx_strand_id
1 'polypeptide(L)'
;MKFSITSILLVFATLAIGNLGSVQAQTAPTSSRVIVTSTLPPAKAIATPAPRPVQTPIVVSSAPPSVQAQQATNINRSGLSFAQIKAKIAEARRIMQVRPLTTASAETTVPIFQNSLIRIAFYDWRTRQIDNVVLSKEQFLTASVPSTAVAASGKQFVVTTVRANGVNTPVTIADESGQQQLPLVVQYPRENNGVFQEMAYYVSTHAGLITPEVVNAGQFYVRNVIEIARERLSERGITIQPKVADIAERLATVEHVDHLRFRTEYHPNIYNDIFTLYALNEGQTYRYSVSSAGAGGMVQMIPSTYRMVRARFPGVY
;
A
#
# COMPACT_ATOMS: atom_id res chain seq x y z
N MET A 1 -12.29 29.17 -11.13
CA MET A 1 -12.95 28.17 -12.01
C MET A 1 -13.20 26.91 -11.19
N LYS A 2 -14.46 26.64 -10.87
CA LYS A 2 -14.92 25.50 -10.08
C LYS A 2 -15.58 24.51 -11.04
N PHE A 3 -15.11 23.26 -11.10
CA PHE A 3 -15.85 22.19 -11.76
C PHE A 3 -16.45 21.27 -10.71
N SER A 4 -17.77 21.39 -10.58
CA SER A 4 -18.66 20.51 -9.85
C SER A 4 -18.98 19.32 -10.75
N ILE A 5 -18.73 18.09 -10.30
CA ILE A 5 -19.23 16.88 -10.95
C ILE A 5 -20.31 16.29 -10.06
N THR A 6 -21.53 16.73 -10.36
CA THR A 6 -22.79 16.11 -10.01
C THR A 6 -23.05 14.90 -10.93
N SER A 7 -23.79 13.93 -10.38
CA SER A 7 -24.57 12.89 -11.07
C SER A 7 -23.92 11.50 -11.20
N ILE A 8 -24.47 10.53 -10.45
CA ILE A 8 -25.16 9.30 -10.93
C ILE A 8 -25.12 8.28 -9.77
N LEU A 9 -26.23 8.12 -9.05
CA LEU A 9 -26.96 6.85 -8.81
C LEU A 9 -27.99 7.08 -7.69
N LEU A 10 -29.27 7.24 -8.05
CA LEU A 10 -30.37 7.16 -7.10
C LEU A 10 -31.62 6.67 -7.82
N VAL A 11 -31.85 5.35 -7.82
CA VAL A 11 -33.19 4.74 -7.88
C VAL A 11 -33.06 3.34 -7.26
N PHE A 12 -33.70 3.09 -6.12
CA PHE A 12 -34.54 1.91 -5.82
C PHE A 12 -34.81 1.81 -4.31
N ALA A 13 -35.92 2.41 -3.90
CA ALA A 13 -36.77 2.08 -2.76
C ALA A 13 -38.13 2.71 -3.16
N THR A 14 -39.28 2.04 -3.22
CA THR A 14 -39.97 1.19 -2.26
C THR A 14 -41.22 0.64 -2.96
N LEU A 15 -41.71 -0.55 -2.58
CA LEU A 15 -43.10 -0.75 -2.13
C LEU A 15 -43.38 -2.24 -1.88
N ALA A 16 -43.62 -2.56 -0.61
CA ALA A 16 -44.35 -3.73 -0.18
C ALA A 16 -45.81 -3.31 0.08
N ILE A 17 -46.77 -4.16 -0.30
CA ILE A 17 -48.00 -4.55 0.43
C ILE A 17 -48.81 -5.51 -0.47
N GLY A 18 -49.09 -6.70 0.08
CA GLY A 18 -50.38 -7.41 0.03
C GLY A 18 -50.94 -7.97 -1.29
N ASN A 19 -50.98 -9.30 -1.41
CA ASN A 19 -52.23 -10.03 -1.62
C ASN A 19 -52.09 -11.55 -1.39
N LEU A 20 -53.06 -12.09 -0.66
CA LEU A 20 -53.35 -13.52 -0.49
C LEU A 20 -54.14 -14.03 -1.71
N GLY A 21 -53.82 -15.23 -2.21
CA GLY A 21 -54.60 -15.90 -3.26
C GLY A 21 -53.99 -17.20 -3.78
N SER A 22 -54.53 -18.31 -3.25
CA SER A 22 -54.62 -19.71 -3.75
C SER A 22 -53.90 -20.19 -5.05
N VAL A 23 -53.20 -21.33 -4.87
CA VAL A 23 -53.19 -22.59 -5.67
C VAL A 23 -52.78 -22.52 -7.15
N GLN A 24 -51.59 -23.07 -7.48
CA GLN A 24 -51.45 -24.23 -8.38
C GLN A 24 -49.99 -24.75 -8.41
N ALA A 25 -49.84 -26.07 -8.36
CA ALA A 25 -48.57 -26.76 -8.54
C ALA A 25 -48.14 -26.70 -10.02
N GLN A 26 -46.89 -26.31 -10.29
CA GLN A 26 -46.23 -26.55 -11.58
C GLN A 26 -44.70 -26.62 -11.42
N THR A 27 -44.23 -27.86 -11.51
CA THR A 27 -42.94 -28.36 -12.01
C THR A 27 -41.80 -27.36 -12.25
N ALA A 28 -40.70 -27.60 -11.54
CA ALA A 28 -39.37 -27.06 -11.78
C ALA A 28 -38.85 -27.35 -13.20
N PRO A 29 -38.19 -26.38 -13.86
CA PRO A 29 -37.29 -26.66 -14.96
C PRO A 29 -35.84 -26.77 -14.47
N THR A 30 -35.31 -27.97 -14.67
CA THR A 30 -33.93 -28.42 -14.57
C THR A 30 -32.89 -27.50 -15.22
N SER A 31 -31.73 -27.43 -14.57
CA SER A 31 -30.48 -26.84 -15.06
C SER A 31 -30.10 -27.32 -16.45
N SER A 32 -29.72 -26.40 -17.34
CA SER A 32 -29.09 -26.69 -18.63
C SER A 32 -27.76 -27.41 -18.43
N ARG A 33 -27.74 -28.67 -18.86
CA ARG A 33 -26.55 -29.51 -18.93
C ARG A 33 -25.78 -29.11 -20.19
N VAL A 34 -24.63 -28.45 -20.04
CA VAL A 34 -23.70 -28.21 -21.15
C VAL A 34 -23.01 -29.53 -21.49
N ILE A 35 -23.36 -30.10 -22.65
CA ILE A 35 -22.67 -31.26 -23.23
C ILE A 35 -21.43 -30.71 -23.96
N VAL A 36 -20.25 -30.89 -23.37
CA VAL A 36 -18.98 -30.67 -24.08
C VAL A 36 -18.69 -31.96 -24.86
N THR A 37 -18.96 -31.96 -26.16
CA THR A 37 -18.50 -33.01 -27.07
C THR A 37 -16.98 -32.88 -27.26
N SER A 38 -16.25 -33.84 -26.71
CA SER A 38 -14.83 -34.05 -26.93
C SER A 38 -14.61 -34.76 -28.27
N THR A 39 -14.39 -33.99 -29.34
CA THR A 39 -13.85 -34.51 -30.60
C THR A 39 -12.65 -33.67 -31.04
N LEU A 40 -11.48 -34.00 -30.48
CA LEU A 40 -10.19 -33.55 -30.99
C LEU A 40 -9.87 -34.30 -32.30
N PRO A 41 -9.48 -33.62 -33.39
CA PRO A 41 -9.02 -34.26 -34.61
C PRO A 41 -7.68 -35.00 -34.37
N PRO A 42 -7.42 -36.13 -35.07
CA PRO A 42 -6.20 -36.90 -34.89
C PRO A 42 -4.96 -36.10 -35.28
N ALA A 43 -3.90 -36.23 -34.47
CA ALA A 43 -2.63 -35.55 -34.68
C ALA A 43 -2.02 -35.94 -36.03
N LYS A 44 -1.79 -34.93 -36.88
CA LYS A 44 -1.06 -35.07 -38.13
C LYS A 44 0.42 -35.27 -37.80
N ALA A 45 1.02 -36.37 -38.24
CA ALA A 45 2.44 -36.64 -38.07
C ALA A 45 3.27 -35.55 -38.79
N ILE A 46 4.02 -34.76 -38.02
CA ILE A 46 4.97 -33.78 -38.54
C ILE A 46 6.31 -34.50 -38.71
N ALA A 47 6.81 -34.56 -39.94
CA ALA A 47 8.13 -35.09 -40.25
C ALA A 47 9.23 -34.21 -39.61
N THR A 48 10.15 -34.86 -38.89
CA THR A 48 11.32 -34.22 -38.26
C THR A 48 12.24 -33.63 -39.32
N PRO A 49 12.47 -32.30 -39.36
CA PRO A 49 13.50 -31.72 -40.23
C PRO A 49 14.89 -31.96 -39.64
N ALA A 50 15.85 -32.31 -40.51
CA ALA A 50 17.25 -32.50 -40.16
C ALA A 50 17.89 -31.24 -39.56
N PRO A 51 18.86 -31.36 -38.64
CA PRO A 51 19.47 -30.22 -37.95
C PRO A 51 20.27 -29.35 -38.92
N ARG A 52 19.91 -28.06 -39.00
CA ARG A 52 20.72 -27.03 -39.67
C ARG A 52 21.84 -26.55 -38.74
N PRO A 53 23.05 -26.29 -39.26
CA PRO A 53 24.17 -25.77 -38.47
C PRO A 53 23.87 -24.37 -37.92
N VAL A 54 24.20 -24.18 -36.65
CA VAL A 54 24.04 -22.94 -35.88
C VAL A 54 25.03 -21.89 -36.39
N GLN A 55 24.54 -20.78 -36.91
CA GLN A 55 25.35 -19.58 -37.15
C GLN A 55 25.45 -18.77 -35.85
N THR A 56 26.67 -18.43 -35.46
CA THR A 56 26.97 -17.54 -34.33
C THR A 56 26.41 -16.13 -34.56
N PRO A 57 25.83 -15.46 -33.56
CA PRO A 57 25.28 -14.12 -33.73
C PRO A 57 26.38 -13.08 -33.93
N ILE A 58 26.26 -12.32 -35.01
CA ILE A 58 27.01 -11.10 -35.28
C ILE A 58 26.51 -10.01 -34.33
N VAL A 59 27.43 -9.45 -33.52
CA VAL A 59 27.18 -8.28 -32.68
C VAL A 59 27.10 -7.04 -33.57
N VAL A 60 25.90 -6.50 -33.76
CA VAL A 60 25.69 -5.17 -34.34
C VAL A 60 25.27 -4.24 -33.21
N SER A 61 26.19 -3.37 -32.79
CA SER A 61 25.92 -2.31 -31.83
C SER A 61 25.24 -1.13 -32.52
N SER A 62 23.98 -0.89 -32.19
CA SER A 62 23.37 0.45 -32.34
C SER A 62 22.19 0.56 -31.39
N ALA A 63 22.49 0.83 -30.12
CA ALA A 63 21.49 1.26 -29.17
C ALA A 63 21.09 2.72 -29.50
N PRO A 64 19.79 3.05 -29.63
CA PRO A 64 19.33 4.43 -29.69
C PRO A 64 19.56 5.13 -28.35
N PRO A 65 19.75 6.46 -28.34
CA PRO A 65 20.06 7.20 -27.13
C PRO A 65 18.91 7.06 -26.12
N SER A 66 19.21 6.44 -24.99
CA SER A 66 18.33 6.36 -23.83
C SER A 66 18.02 7.79 -23.37
N VAL A 67 16.76 8.21 -23.51
CA VAL A 67 16.22 9.33 -22.75
C VAL A 67 16.37 8.95 -21.29
N GLN A 68 17.31 9.61 -20.60
CA GLN A 68 17.51 9.44 -19.16
C GLN A 68 16.23 9.88 -18.46
N ALA A 69 15.35 8.92 -18.17
CA ALA A 69 14.36 9.09 -17.12
C ALA A 69 15.13 9.51 -15.88
N GLN A 70 14.78 10.68 -15.33
CA GLN A 70 15.33 11.16 -14.06
C GLN A 70 15.07 10.08 -13.01
N GLN A 71 16.09 9.24 -12.79
CA GLN A 71 16.09 8.27 -11.73
C GLN A 71 15.94 9.07 -10.45
N ALA A 72 14.86 8.81 -9.71
CA ALA A 72 14.74 9.25 -8.34
C ALA A 72 16.09 8.96 -7.67
N THR A 73 16.76 10.02 -7.22
CA THR A 73 18.09 9.92 -6.64
C THR A 73 18.02 8.90 -5.52
N ASN A 74 18.76 7.79 -5.67
CA ASN A 74 18.99 6.84 -4.59
C ASN A 74 19.75 7.58 -3.48
N ILE A 75 19.00 8.24 -2.59
CA ILE A 75 19.50 9.02 -1.44
C ILE A 75 20.15 8.10 -0.39
N ASN A 76 19.97 6.78 -0.51
CA ASN A 76 20.68 5.79 0.31
C ASN A 76 22.13 5.56 -0.17
N ARG A 77 22.93 6.64 -0.30
CA ARG A 77 24.34 6.59 -0.73
C ARG A 77 25.28 5.92 0.29
N SER A 78 24.79 5.70 1.51
CA SER A 78 25.53 5.12 2.65
C SER A 78 24.94 3.77 3.12
N GLY A 79 24.17 3.11 2.24
CA GLY A 79 22.89 2.48 2.58
C GLY A 79 22.85 1.45 3.71
N LEU A 80 21.94 1.67 4.66
CA LEU A 80 21.54 0.66 5.64
C LEU A 80 20.94 -0.56 4.92
N SER A 81 21.29 -1.77 5.35
CA SER A 81 20.63 -3.00 4.89
C SER A 81 19.17 -3.06 5.35
N PHE A 82 18.36 -3.92 4.75
CA PHE A 82 16.96 -4.11 5.17
C PHE A 82 16.84 -4.42 6.67
N ALA A 83 17.69 -5.31 7.19
CA ALA A 83 17.71 -5.64 8.61
C ALA A 83 18.04 -4.42 9.49
N GLN A 84 18.98 -3.58 9.07
CA GLN A 84 19.33 -2.34 9.77
C GLN A 84 18.18 -1.32 9.71
N ILE A 85 17.51 -1.18 8.56
CA ILE A 85 16.33 -0.32 8.39
C ILE A 85 15.23 -0.77 9.35
N LYS A 86 14.88 -2.06 9.38
CA LYS A 86 13.89 -2.63 10.30
C LYS A 86 14.26 -2.38 11.76
N ALA A 87 15.52 -2.58 12.13
CA ALA A 87 16.01 -2.32 13.48
C ALA A 87 15.86 -0.83 13.86
N LYS A 88 16.20 0.09 12.96
CA LYS A 88 16.05 1.53 13.18
C LYS A 88 14.59 1.98 13.25
N ILE A 89 13.71 1.40 12.44
CA ILE A 89 12.27 1.62 12.54
C ILE A 89 11.73 1.15 13.89
N ALA A 90 12.14 -0.03 14.36
CA ALA A 90 11.73 -0.56 15.66
C ALA A 90 12.22 0.33 16.82
N GLU A 91 13.48 0.76 16.75
CA GLU A 91 14.08 1.71 17.71
C GLU A 91 13.32 3.06 17.70
N ALA A 92 13.03 3.62 16.53
CA ALA A 92 12.25 4.85 16.38
C ALA A 92 10.85 4.72 16.99
N ARG A 93 10.13 3.63 16.70
CA ARG A 93 8.80 3.37 17.29
C ARG A 93 8.87 3.33 18.81
N ARG A 94 9.87 2.64 19.39
CA ARG A 94 10.04 2.56 20.84
C ARG A 94 10.26 3.95 21.45
N ILE A 95 11.14 4.76 20.86
CA ILE A 95 11.43 6.14 21.33
C ILE A 95 10.15 7.00 21.31
N MET A 96 9.39 6.93 20.21
CA MET A 96 8.16 7.72 20.05
C MET A 96 7.03 7.27 20.99
N GLN A 97 6.94 5.97 21.30
CA GLN A 97 5.92 5.43 22.20
C GLN A 97 6.21 5.71 23.67
N VAL A 98 7.48 5.81 24.08
CA VAL A 98 7.86 6.16 25.45
C VAL A 98 7.64 7.65 25.74
N ARG A 99 7.68 8.50 24.71
CA ARG A 99 7.46 9.95 24.82
C ARG A 99 6.34 10.39 23.89
N PRO A 100 5.08 9.95 24.14
CA PRO A 100 3.96 10.32 23.30
C PRO A 100 3.79 11.84 23.32
N LEU A 101 3.46 12.43 22.17
CA LEU A 101 3.00 13.81 22.13
C LEU A 101 1.71 13.90 22.95
N THR A 102 1.64 14.85 23.88
CA THR A 102 0.42 15.14 24.64
C THR A 102 -0.61 15.78 23.71
N THR A 103 -1.32 14.95 22.94
CA THR A 103 -2.41 15.37 22.05
C THR A 103 -3.77 15.38 22.75
N ALA A 104 -3.84 14.92 24.00
CA ALA A 104 -5.05 14.75 24.78
C ALA A 104 -5.01 15.58 26.07
N SER A 105 -5.21 16.90 25.95
CA SER A 105 -5.59 17.77 27.07
C SER A 105 -6.29 19.01 26.50
N ALA A 106 -7.41 18.78 25.82
CA ALA A 106 -8.39 19.82 25.56
C ALA A 106 -9.76 19.14 25.43
N GLU A 107 -10.42 18.95 26.58
CA GLU A 107 -11.87 19.14 26.64
C GLU A 107 -12.14 20.57 26.16
N THR A 108 -12.25 20.78 24.86
CA THR A 108 -12.66 22.08 24.35
C THR A 108 -13.36 21.87 23.03
N THR A 109 -14.57 22.41 22.98
CA THR A 109 -15.53 22.51 21.88
C THR A 109 -15.02 23.31 20.67
N VAL A 110 -13.69 23.35 20.44
CA VAL A 110 -13.03 24.08 19.35
C VAL A 110 -12.45 23.05 18.37
N PRO A 111 -12.60 23.24 17.04
CA PRO A 111 -12.13 22.25 16.07
C PRO A 111 -10.61 22.04 16.17
N ILE A 112 -10.21 20.82 16.52
CA ILE A 112 -8.83 20.33 16.76
C ILE A 112 -7.90 20.48 15.52
N PHE A 113 -8.46 20.85 14.36
CA PHE A 113 -7.79 20.80 13.06
C PHE A 113 -6.49 21.63 12.95
N GLN A 114 -6.38 22.76 13.65
CA GLN A 114 -5.26 23.70 13.42
C GLN A 114 -4.01 23.43 14.26
N ASN A 115 -4.13 22.71 15.39
CA ASN A 115 -3.01 22.52 16.33
C ASN A 115 -2.58 21.06 16.53
N SER A 116 -3.07 20.13 15.71
CA SER A 116 -2.60 18.75 15.77
C SER A 116 -1.13 18.66 15.31
N LEU A 117 -0.30 18.03 16.15
CA LEU A 117 1.13 17.91 15.92
C LEU A 117 1.46 16.53 15.35
N ILE A 118 2.34 16.52 14.36
CA ILE A 118 2.91 15.32 13.75
C ILE A 118 4.37 15.27 14.12
N ARG A 119 4.82 14.09 14.56
CA ARG A 119 6.24 13.85 14.84
C ARG A 119 6.81 12.88 13.83
N ILE A 120 7.99 13.20 13.31
CA ILE A 120 8.69 12.36 12.33
C ILE A 120 10.04 12.00 12.92
N ALA A 121 10.26 10.71 13.16
CA ALA A 121 11.55 10.18 13.58
C ALA A 121 12.39 9.94 12.33
N PHE A 122 13.67 10.28 12.43
CA PHE A 122 14.62 10.11 11.35
C PHE A 122 15.98 9.67 11.91
N TYR A 123 16.75 9.00 11.06
CA TYR A 123 18.14 8.65 11.35
C TYR A 123 19.06 9.76 10.86
N ASP A 124 19.76 10.40 11.79
CA ASP A 124 20.79 11.41 11.52
C ASP A 124 22.09 10.71 11.13
N TRP A 125 22.51 10.84 9.87
CA TRP A 125 23.70 10.19 9.34
C TRP A 125 25.00 10.65 10.00
N ARG A 126 25.04 11.88 10.50
CA ARG A 126 26.22 12.47 11.13
C ARG A 126 26.41 11.94 12.54
N THR A 127 25.34 11.90 13.33
CA THR A 127 25.40 11.43 14.73
C THR A 127 25.17 9.92 14.87
N ARG A 128 24.65 9.27 13.82
CA ARG A 128 24.23 7.85 13.82
C ARG A 128 23.18 7.53 14.89
N GLN A 129 22.37 8.52 15.24
CA GLN A 129 21.30 8.41 16.23
C GLN A 129 19.94 8.72 15.61
N ILE A 130 18.89 8.28 16.29
CA ILE A 130 17.52 8.63 15.93
C ILE A 130 17.18 9.94 16.63
N ASP A 131 16.75 10.91 15.85
CA ASP A 131 16.17 12.15 16.34
C ASP A 131 14.74 12.30 15.76
N ASN A 132 14.03 13.33 16.17
CA ASN A 132 12.68 13.58 15.70
C ASN A 132 12.42 15.08 15.55
N VAL A 133 11.71 15.42 14.47
CA VAL A 133 11.14 16.75 14.23
C VAL A 133 9.65 16.73 14.51
N VAL A 134 9.11 17.89 14.90
CA VAL A 134 7.67 18.09 15.09
C VAL A 134 7.19 19.16 14.13
N LEU A 135 6.06 18.90 13.48
CA LEU A 135 5.40 19.77 12.52
C LEU A 135 3.92 19.91 12.88
N SER A 136 3.28 20.98 12.44
CA SER A 136 1.82 21.00 12.40
C SER A 136 1.32 20.05 11.31
N LYS A 137 0.09 19.53 11.48
CA LYS A 137 -0.56 18.70 10.46
C LYS A 137 -0.75 19.43 9.14
N GLU A 138 -1.00 20.73 9.19
CA GLU A 138 -1.09 21.58 7.99
C GLU A 138 0.25 21.62 7.25
N GLN A 139 1.37 21.87 7.94
CA GLN A 139 2.71 21.85 7.33
C GLN A 139 3.02 20.50 6.71
N PHE A 140 2.72 19.41 7.42
CA PHE A 140 2.96 18.06 6.94
C PHE A 140 2.13 17.70 5.70
N LEU A 141 0.90 18.19 5.59
CA LEU A 141 0.00 17.92 4.46
C LEU A 141 0.10 18.97 3.35
N THR A 142 1.05 19.90 3.43
CA THR A 142 1.32 20.87 2.35
C THR A 142 2.47 20.37 1.49
N ALA A 143 2.15 19.83 0.31
CA ALA A 143 3.15 19.27 -0.59
C ALA A 143 4.08 20.34 -1.18
N SER A 144 5.34 19.97 -1.39
CA SER A 144 6.39 20.75 -2.06
C SER A 144 6.76 22.09 -1.40
N VAL A 145 6.29 22.34 -0.17
CA VAL A 145 6.66 23.54 0.60
C VAL A 145 7.63 23.14 1.72
N PRO A 146 8.88 23.62 1.69
CA PRO A 146 9.84 23.39 2.77
C PRO A 146 9.34 24.03 4.07
N SER A 147 9.38 23.26 5.16
CA SER A 147 9.05 23.71 6.51
C SER A 147 10.26 23.54 7.41
N THR A 148 10.64 24.61 8.12
CA THR A 148 11.71 24.53 9.12
C THR A 148 11.16 23.92 10.41
N ALA A 149 11.84 22.90 10.93
CA ALA A 149 11.51 22.25 12.19
C ALA A 149 12.74 22.14 13.08
N VAL A 150 12.53 22.26 14.40
CA VAL A 150 13.57 22.03 15.39
C VAL A 150 13.44 20.59 15.86
N ALA A 151 14.52 19.84 15.79
CA ALA A 151 14.56 18.47 16.28
C ALA A 151 14.68 18.43 17.82
N ALA A 152 14.47 17.27 18.43
CA ALA A 152 14.58 17.11 19.88
C ALA A 152 16.01 17.37 20.40
N SER A 153 17.03 17.25 19.54
CA SER A 153 18.41 17.67 19.86
C SER A 153 18.65 19.19 19.84
N GLY A 154 17.65 20.00 19.46
CA GLY A 154 17.75 21.46 19.32
C GLY A 154 18.30 21.93 17.97
N LYS A 155 18.70 21.02 17.07
CA LYS A 155 19.17 21.35 15.72
C LYS A 155 18.00 21.70 14.80
N GLN A 156 18.21 22.62 13.86
CA GLN A 156 17.24 22.90 12.81
C GLN A 156 17.39 21.94 11.62
N PHE A 157 16.23 21.57 11.07
CA PHE A 157 16.11 20.77 9.87
C PHE A 157 15.05 21.37 8.95
N VAL A 158 15.23 21.17 7.65
CA VAL A 158 14.24 21.48 6.63
C VAL A 158 13.52 20.20 6.27
N VAL A 159 12.20 20.20 6.47
CA VAL A 159 11.32 19.08 6.10
C VAL A 159 10.51 19.48 4.89
N THR A 160 10.52 18.65 3.84
CA THR A 160 9.72 18.87 2.64
C THR A 160 8.81 17.68 2.41
N THR A 161 7.50 17.94 2.39
CA THR A 161 6.52 16.92 2.00
C THR A 161 6.57 16.70 0.50
N VAL A 162 6.83 15.47 0.06
CA VAL A 162 6.91 15.13 -1.37
C VAL A 162 5.51 15.05 -1.98
N ARG A 163 4.56 14.44 -1.26
CA ARG A 163 3.14 14.34 -1.64
C ARG A 163 2.28 14.21 -0.39
N ALA A 164 1.12 14.85 -0.38
CA ALA A 164 0.23 14.87 0.77
C ALA A 164 -0.83 13.77 0.67
N ASN A 165 -0.64 12.66 1.40
CA ASN A 165 -1.48 11.45 1.34
C ASN A 165 -1.88 10.97 2.76
N GLY A 166 -2.16 11.91 3.67
CA GLY A 166 -2.53 11.58 5.06
C GLY A 166 -1.48 10.72 5.76
N VAL A 167 -1.87 9.49 6.13
CA VAL A 167 -1.04 8.49 6.82
C VAL A 167 -0.02 7.81 5.89
N ASN A 168 0.07 8.15 4.60
CA ASN A 168 1.12 7.64 3.70
C ASN A 168 1.84 8.79 2.98
N THR A 169 2.03 9.91 3.68
CA THR A 169 2.71 11.12 3.19
C THR A 169 4.22 10.93 3.30
N PRO A 170 4.98 10.79 2.19
CA PRO A 170 6.43 10.76 2.25
C PRO A 170 6.99 12.17 2.35
N VAL A 171 8.05 12.28 3.15
CA VAL A 171 8.82 13.50 3.34
C VAL A 171 10.29 13.27 3.05
N THR A 172 11.02 14.34 2.79
CA THR A 172 12.48 14.42 2.90
C THR A 172 12.85 15.33 4.08
N ILE A 173 14.00 15.08 4.69
CA ILE A 173 14.52 15.85 5.82
C ILE A 173 15.97 16.17 5.51
N ALA A 174 16.36 17.44 5.54
CA ALA A 174 17.73 17.89 5.35
C ALA A 174 18.19 18.72 6.54
N ASP A 175 19.47 18.62 6.89
CA ASP A 175 20.06 19.55 7.86
C ASP A 175 20.42 20.90 7.21
N GLU A 176 20.97 21.83 8.01
CA GLU A 176 21.41 23.15 7.55
C GLU A 176 22.47 23.09 6.44
N SER A 177 23.24 22.01 6.36
CA SER A 177 24.24 21.81 5.30
C SER A 177 23.64 21.23 4.01
N GLY A 178 22.33 20.94 4.00
CA GLY A 178 21.65 20.27 2.90
C GLY A 178 21.84 18.76 2.88
N GLN A 179 22.47 18.17 3.91
CA GLN A 179 22.63 16.72 4.00
C GLN A 179 21.27 16.07 4.30
N GLN A 180 20.80 15.24 3.38
CA GLN A 180 19.58 14.47 3.52
C GLN A 180 19.73 13.42 4.63
N GLN A 181 18.78 13.40 5.55
CA GLN A 181 18.59 12.40 6.59
C GLN A 181 17.61 11.34 6.13
N LEU A 182 17.54 10.21 6.84
CA LEU A 182 16.62 9.12 6.50
C LEU A 182 15.38 9.17 7.41
N PRO A 183 14.22 9.63 6.94
CA PRO A 183 12.98 9.56 7.72
C PRO A 183 12.57 8.09 7.88
N LEU A 184 12.10 7.73 9.08
CA LEU A 184 11.80 6.35 9.45
C LEU A 184 10.33 6.14 9.77
N VAL A 185 9.83 6.85 10.79
CA VAL A 185 8.49 6.62 11.35
C VAL A 185 7.79 7.95 11.52
N VAL A 186 6.51 7.99 11.18
CA VAL A 186 5.63 9.12 11.41
C VAL A 186 4.64 8.74 12.50
N GLN A 187 4.54 9.59 13.52
CA GLN A 187 3.50 9.59 14.52
C GLN A 187 2.41 10.59 14.08
N TYR A 188 1.21 10.09 13.82
CA TYR A 188 0.13 10.86 13.19
C TYR A 188 -1.18 10.73 13.97
N PRO A 189 -1.79 11.84 14.42
CA PRO A 189 -3.10 11.83 15.06
C PRO A 189 -4.18 11.58 14.00
N ARG A 190 -4.73 10.36 14.02
CA ARG A 190 -5.85 9.98 13.17
C ARG A 190 -7.12 10.57 13.75
N GLU A 191 -7.88 11.23 12.88
CA GLU A 191 -9.14 11.88 13.22
C GLU A 191 -10.19 11.42 12.22
N ASN A 192 -11.44 11.37 12.67
CA ASN A 192 -12.60 11.15 11.84
C ASN A 192 -13.64 12.23 12.17
N ASN A 193 -14.06 13.01 11.16
CA ASN A 193 -14.96 14.14 11.35
C ASN A 193 -14.53 15.11 12.46
N GLY A 194 -13.22 15.38 12.57
CA GLY A 194 -12.64 16.26 13.59
C GLY A 194 -12.50 15.64 14.98
N VAL A 195 -12.93 14.40 15.18
CA VAL A 195 -12.79 13.67 16.44
C VAL A 195 -11.54 12.80 16.37
N PHE A 196 -10.62 13.01 17.31
CA PHE A 196 -9.46 12.14 17.50
C PHE A 196 -9.90 10.67 17.69
N GLN A 197 -9.24 9.77 16.97
CA GLN A 197 -9.52 8.33 17.00
C GLN A 197 -8.37 7.59 17.68
N GLU A 198 -7.16 7.68 17.10
CA GLU A 198 -5.98 6.99 17.61
C GLU A 198 -4.69 7.67 17.13
N MET A 199 -3.58 7.38 17.82
CA MET A 199 -2.24 7.73 17.34
C MET A 199 -1.71 6.63 16.44
N ALA A 200 -1.54 6.92 15.15
CA ALA A 200 -0.91 6.02 14.20
C ALA A 200 0.62 6.16 14.25
N TYR A 201 1.33 5.03 14.24
CA TYR A 201 2.78 4.95 14.03
C TYR A 201 3.04 4.16 12.76
N TYR A 202 3.47 4.84 11.70
CA TYR A 202 3.58 4.24 10.38
C TYR A 202 4.90 4.61 9.70
N VAL A 203 5.31 3.78 8.75
CA VAL A 203 6.43 4.05 7.85
C VAL A 203 5.88 4.43 6.49
N SER A 204 6.28 5.58 5.96
CA SER A 204 5.91 6.04 4.63
C SER A 204 6.92 5.61 3.57
N THR A 205 6.64 5.91 2.31
CA THR A 205 7.55 5.72 1.17
C THR A 205 8.62 6.82 1.11
N HIS A 206 9.33 7.06 2.23
CA HIS A 206 10.36 8.08 2.30
C HIS A 206 11.51 7.79 1.32
N ALA A 207 12.06 8.84 0.72
CA ALA A 207 13.24 8.69 -0.12
C ALA A 207 14.39 8.12 0.72
N GLY A 208 15.01 7.04 0.23
CA GLY A 208 16.04 6.27 0.96
C GLY A 208 15.55 4.97 1.60
N LEU A 209 14.24 4.80 1.83
CA LEU A 209 13.66 3.51 2.26
C LEU A 209 13.30 2.61 1.08
N ILE A 210 13.09 3.18 -0.11
CA ILE A 210 12.79 2.46 -1.33
C ILE A 210 14.10 1.93 -1.91
N THR A 211 14.48 0.72 -1.54
CA THR A 211 15.67 0.02 -2.06
C THR A 211 15.28 -1.31 -2.68
N PRO A 212 16.09 -1.88 -3.60
CA PRO A 212 15.80 -3.19 -4.18
C PRO A 212 15.61 -4.28 -3.12
N GLU A 213 16.40 -4.26 -2.03
CA GLU A 213 16.29 -5.22 -0.94
C GLU A 213 14.95 -5.10 -0.20
N VAL A 214 14.54 -3.86 0.13
CA VAL A 214 13.26 -3.59 0.81
C VAL A 214 12.07 -3.95 -0.09
N VAL A 215 12.13 -3.61 -1.38
CA VAL A 215 11.08 -3.95 -2.36
C VAL A 215 10.93 -5.47 -2.47
N ASN A 216 12.04 -6.20 -2.60
CA ASN A 216 12.04 -7.65 -2.68
C ASN A 216 11.46 -8.30 -1.40
N ALA A 217 11.83 -7.78 -0.22
CA ALA A 217 11.25 -8.22 1.04
C ALA A 217 9.72 -8.01 1.09
N GLY A 218 9.22 -6.91 0.51
CA GLY A 218 7.80 -6.64 0.37
C GLY A 218 7.06 -7.61 -0.54
N GLN A 219 7.66 -7.96 -1.68
CA GLN A 219 7.13 -8.98 -2.58
C GLN A 219 7.04 -10.35 -1.88
N PHE A 220 8.10 -10.75 -1.17
CA PHE A 220 8.09 -11.97 -0.39
C PHE A 220 7.03 -11.95 0.72
N TYR A 221 6.85 -10.83 1.40
CA TYR A 221 5.82 -10.70 2.42
C TYR A 221 4.42 -10.97 1.85
N VAL A 222 4.05 -10.30 0.75
CA VAL A 222 2.75 -10.49 0.08
C VAL A 222 2.55 -11.95 -0.32
N ARG A 223 3.54 -12.55 -0.97
CA ARG A 223 3.49 -13.96 -1.39
C ARG A 223 3.32 -14.90 -0.21
N ASN A 224 4.13 -14.73 0.84
CA ASN A 224 4.09 -15.60 2.01
C ASN A 224 2.76 -15.52 2.75
N VAL A 225 2.17 -14.33 2.90
CA VAL A 225 0.85 -14.17 3.52
C VAL A 225 -0.22 -14.96 2.76
N ILE A 226 -0.19 -14.92 1.42
CA ILE A 226 -1.15 -15.64 0.58
C ILE A 226 -0.90 -17.15 0.63
N GLU A 227 0.36 -17.59 0.58
CA GLU A 227 0.71 -19.01 0.67
C GLU A 227 0.35 -19.62 2.03
N ILE A 228 0.58 -18.90 3.13
CA ILE A 228 0.15 -19.33 4.47
C ILE A 228 -1.37 -19.47 4.53
N ALA A 229 -2.12 -18.52 3.95
CA ALA A 229 -3.58 -18.62 3.88
C ALA A 229 -4.01 -19.85 3.05
N ARG A 230 -3.32 -20.14 1.94
CA ARG A 230 -3.56 -21.32 1.11
C ARG A 230 -3.29 -22.63 1.85
N GLU A 231 -2.18 -22.70 2.58
CA GLU A 231 -1.82 -23.86 3.40
C GLU A 231 -2.87 -24.14 4.48
N ARG A 232 -3.30 -23.11 5.22
CA ARG A 232 -4.34 -23.24 6.25
C ARG A 232 -5.72 -23.61 5.69
N LEU A 233 -6.03 -23.20 4.47
CA LEU A 233 -7.23 -23.67 3.77
C LEU A 233 -7.08 -25.15 3.38
N SER A 234 -5.90 -25.56 2.93
CA SER A 234 -5.59 -26.95 2.59
C SER A 234 -5.70 -27.87 3.80
N GLU A 235 -5.24 -27.45 4.98
CA GLU A 235 -5.41 -28.17 6.26
C GLU A 235 -6.89 -28.43 6.59
N ARG A 236 -7.81 -27.66 6.00
CA ARG A 236 -9.27 -27.79 6.16
C ARG A 236 -9.93 -28.49 4.98
N GLY A 237 -9.16 -29.13 4.11
CA GLY A 237 -9.65 -29.80 2.92
C GLY A 237 -10.06 -28.86 1.78
N ILE A 238 -9.70 -27.58 1.85
CA ILE A 238 -10.00 -26.60 0.80
C ILE A 238 -8.72 -26.33 0.00
N THR A 239 -8.61 -26.99 -1.14
CA THR A 239 -7.47 -26.79 -2.04
C THR A 239 -7.70 -25.57 -2.93
N ILE A 240 -6.84 -24.55 -2.80
CA ILE A 240 -6.81 -23.40 -3.71
C ILE A 240 -5.75 -23.64 -4.78
N GLN A 241 -6.12 -23.44 -6.05
CA GLN A 241 -5.19 -23.59 -7.16
C GLN A 241 -4.12 -22.50 -7.12
N PRO A 242 -2.84 -22.79 -7.45
CA PRO A 242 -1.76 -21.80 -7.46
C PRO A 242 -2.09 -20.54 -8.28
N LYS A 243 -2.75 -20.71 -9.43
CA LYS A 243 -3.18 -19.58 -10.28
C LYS A 243 -4.12 -18.59 -9.56
N VAL A 244 -4.93 -19.07 -8.61
CA VAL A 244 -5.81 -18.19 -7.81
C VAL A 244 -4.97 -17.39 -6.81
N ALA A 245 -3.94 -18.00 -6.22
CA ALA A 245 -2.98 -17.29 -5.36
C ALA A 245 -2.21 -16.22 -6.16
N ASP A 246 -1.77 -16.53 -7.39
CA ASP A 246 -1.11 -15.55 -8.27
C ASP A 246 -2.02 -14.34 -8.58
N ILE A 247 -3.31 -14.58 -8.80
CA ILE A 247 -4.29 -13.50 -9.01
C ILE A 247 -4.46 -12.70 -7.72
N ALA A 248 -4.55 -13.34 -6.56
CA ALA A 248 -4.66 -12.66 -5.28
C ALA A 248 -3.44 -11.78 -4.99
N GLU A 249 -2.22 -12.23 -5.31
CA GLU A 249 -0.97 -11.46 -5.16
C GLU A 249 -1.03 -10.17 -5.99
N ARG A 250 -1.52 -10.26 -7.22
CA ARG A 250 -1.67 -9.10 -8.11
C ARG A 250 -2.76 -8.15 -7.65
N LEU A 251 -3.91 -8.66 -7.21
CA LEU A 251 -4.99 -7.84 -6.67
C LEU A 251 -4.52 -7.07 -5.42
N ALA A 252 -3.82 -7.74 -4.50
CA ALA A 252 -3.25 -7.09 -3.32
C ALA A 252 -2.25 -5.95 -3.64
N THR A 253 -1.77 -5.87 -4.88
CA THR A 253 -0.94 -4.75 -5.35
C THR A 253 -1.78 -3.70 -6.07
N VAL A 254 -2.60 -4.10 -7.04
CA VAL A 254 -3.38 -3.19 -7.90
C VAL A 254 -4.39 -2.37 -7.10
N GLU A 255 -4.98 -2.92 -6.04
CA GLU A 255 -5.95 -2.23 -5.18
C GLU A 255 -5.38 -0.97 -4.50
N HIS A 256 -4.05 -0.82 -4.42
CA HIS A 256 -3.39 0.32 -3.77
C HIS A 256 -2.62 1.21 -4.76
N VAL A 257 -2.81 0.99 -6.06
CA VAL A 257 -2.23 1.85 -7.10
C VAL A 257 -3.01 3.16 -7.14
N ASP A 258 -2.29 4.27 -7.00
CA ASP A 258 -2.84 5.59 -7.29
C ASP A 258 -3.07 5.72 -8.80
N HIS A 259 -4.32 5.91 -9.21
CA HIS A 259 -4.71 5.96 -10.62
C HIS A 259 -4.13 7.15 -11.38
N LEU A 260 -3.92 8.29 -10.72
CA LEU A 260 -3.33 9.46 -11.36
C LEU A 260 -1.85 9.18 -11.61
N ARG A 261 -1.13 8.72 -10.58
CA ARG A 261 0.27 8.34 -10.70
C ARG A 261 0.47 7.25 -11.74
N PHE A 262 -0.42 6.28 -11.80
CA PHE A 262 -0.37 5.21 -12.80
C PHE A 262 -0.43 5.76 -14.23
N ARG A 263 -1.14 6.86 -14.47
CA ARG A 263 -1.22 7.48 -15.80
C ARG A 263 -0.03 8.37 -16.12
N THR A 264 0.64 8.93 -15.11
CA THR A 264 1.61 10.02 -15.30
C THR A 264 3.04 9.66 -14.92
N GLU A 265 3.25 8.58 -14.16
CA GLU A 265 4.56 8.15 -13.66
C GLU A 265 4.99 6.80 -14.24
N TYR A 266 6.28 6.53 -14.19
CA TYR A 266 6.83 5.23 -14.52
C TYR A 266 6.31 4.16 -13.55
N HIS A 267 5.52 3.20 -14.03
CA HIS A 267 4.76 2.27 -13.19
C HIS A 267 5.61 1.53 -12.13
N PRO A 268 6.83 1.04 -12.42
CA PRO A 268 7.66 0.40 -11.39
C PRO A 268 7.90 1.24 -10.14
N ASN A 269 7.93 2.57 -10.23
CA ASN A 269 8.06 3.42 -9.04
C ASN A 269 6.86 3.26 -8.10
N ILE A 270 5.66 3.10 -8.64
CA ILE A 270 4.42 2.93 -7.88
C ILE A 270 4.40 1.55 -7.23
N TYR A 271 4.82 0.51 -7.95
CA TYR A 271 4.91 -0.84 -7.39
C TYR A 271 5.99 -0.93 -6.30
N ASN A 272 7.13 -0.29 -6.50
CA ASN A 272 8.20 -0.22 -5.50
C ASN A 272 7.73 0.48 -4.22
N ASP A 273 6.94 1.55 -4.33
CA ASP A 273 6.31 2.21 -3.20
C ASP A 273 5.40 1.24 -2.43
N ILE A 274 4.51 0.52 -3.12
CA ILE A 274 3.56 -0.42 -2.51
C ILE A 274 4.30 -1.56 -1.79
N PHE A 275 5.27 -2.20 -2.45
CA PHE A 275 6.03 -3.28 -1.83
C PHE A 275 6.90 -2.78 -0.66
N THR A 276 7.46 -1.57 -0.75
CA THR A 276 8.15 -0.94 0.38
C THR A 276 7.23 -0.79 1.59
N LEU A 277 5.98 -0.35 1.38
CA LEU A 277 5.00 -0.26 2.46
C LEU A 277 4.65 -1.62 3.05
N TYR A 278 4.51 -2.68 2.23
CA TYR A 278 4.33 -4.05 2.73
C TYR A 278 5.51 -4.53 3.57
N ALA A 279 6.75 -4.31 3.12
CA ALA A 279 7.96 -4.74 3.82
C ALA A 279 8.11 -4.09 5.20
N LEU A 280 7.78 -2.79 5.30
CA LEU A 280 8.09 -1.98 6.49
C LEU A 280 6.93 -1.85 7.48
N ASN A 281 5.69 -2.09 7.04
CA ASN A 281 4.50 -2.04 7.90
C ASN A 281 3.80 -3.41 8.08
N GLU A 282 4.10 -4.41 7.25
CA GLU A 282 3.59 -5.79 7.35
C GLU A 282 2.06 -5.85 7.56
N GLY A 283 1.58 -6.49 8.63
CA GLY A 283 0.14 -6.64 8.89
C GLY A 283 -0.58 -5.31 9.18
N GLN A 284 0.16 -4.21 9.32
CA GLN A 284 -0.40 -2.87 9.50
C GLN A 284 -0.41 -2.05 8.20
N THR A 285 0.11 -2.59 7.09
CA THR A 285 0.07 -1.91 5.78
C THR A 285 -1.38 -1.64 5.38
N TYR A 286 -1.67 -0.40 4.96
CA TYR A 286 -3.00 0.07 4.57
C TYR A 286 -4.10 0.00 5.64
N ARG A 287 -3.76 -0.21 6.92
CA ARG A 287 -4.73 -0.18 8.04
C ARG A 287 -5.58 1.09 8.04
N TYR A 288 -5.00 2.22 7.67
CA TYR A 288 -5.64 3.53 7.68
C TYR A 288 -6.12 4.01 6.29
N SER A 289 -5.87 3.21 5.26
CA SER A 289 -6.27 3.49 3.88
C SER A 289 -7.62 2.86 3.61
N VAL A 290 -8.67 3.55 4.05
CA VAL A 290 -10.06 3.09 3.97
C VAL A 290 -10.79 3.88 2.89
N SER A 291 -11.48 3.18 1.98
CA SER A 291 -12.29 3.80 0.94
C SER A 291 -13.54 4.47 1.53
N SER A 292 -14.22 5.30 0.74
CA SER A 292 -15.51 5.90 1.15
C SER A 292 -16.57 4.84 1.50
N ALA A 293 -16.47 3.63 0.93
CA ALA A 293 -17.35 2.50 1.23
C ALA A 293 -16.89 1.66 2.44
N GLY A 294 -15.83 2.08 3.13
CA GLY A 294 -15.29 1.37 4.28
C GLY A 294 -14.37 0.20 3.93
N ALA A 295 -14.02 0.02 2.66
CA ALA A 295 -13.11 -1.05 2.23
C ALA A 295 -11.68 -0.74 2.69
N GLY A 296 -10.92 -1.74 3.14
CA GLY A 296 -9.56 -1.51 3.63
C GLY A 296 -8.70 -2.76 3.75
N GLY A 297 -7.45 -2.56 4.18
CA GLY A 297 -6.44 -3.62 4.30
C GLY A 297 -5.89 -4.09 2.95
N MET A 298 -5.14 -5.20 2.97
CA MET A 298 -4.38 -5.72 1.83
C MET A 298 -5.20 -5.89 0.54
N VAL A 299 -6.47 -6.29 0.64
CA VAL A 299 -7.33 -6.59 -0.51
C VAL A 299 -8.57 -5.67 -0.61
N GLN A 300 -8.54 -4.51 0.07
CA GLN A 300 -9.62 -3.51 0.03
C GLN A 300 -11.03 -4.12 0.22
N MET A 301 -11.18 -4.95 1.26
CA MET A 301 -12.44 -5.66 1.49
C MET A 301 -13.40 -4.82 2.32
N ILE A 302 -14.67 -4.71 1.90
CA ILE A 302 -15.70 -4.04 2.69
C ILE A 302 -16.04 -4.81 3.97
N PRO A 303 -16.49 -4.15 5.06
CA PRO A 303 -16.65 -4.80 6.37
C PRO A 303 -17.67 -5.94 6.39
N SER A 304 -18.73 -5.88 5.58
CA SER A 304 -19.71 -6.97 5.46
C SER A 304 -19.09 -8.24 4.86
N THR A 305 -18.35 -8.11 3.75
CA THR A 305 -17.64 -9.22 3.11
C THR A 305 -16.58 -9.79 4.04
N TYR A 306 -15.82 -8.94 4.73
CA TYR A 306 -14.82 -9.40 5.70
C TYR A 306 -15.44 -10.24 6.82
N ARG A 307 -16.56 -9.76 7.41
CA ARG A 307 -17.28 -10.52 8.45
C ARG A 307 -17.81 -11.86 7.93
N MET A 308 -18.37 -11.89 6.73
CA MET A 308 -18.87 -13.11 6.11
C MET A 308 -17.74 -14.14 5.88
N VAL A 309 -16.61 -13.71 5.29
CA VAL A 309 -15.46 -14.58 5.02
C VAL A 309 -14.86 -15.08 6.33
N ARG A 310 -14.71 -14.21 7.33
CA ARG A 310 -14.18 -14.58 8.66
C ARG A 310 -15.07 -15.58 9.40
N ALA A 311 -16.39 -15.42 9.29
CA ALA A 311 -17.34 -16.38 9.86
C ALA A 311 -17.30 -17.74 9.14
N ARG A 312 -17.08 -17.73 7.82
CA ARG A 312 -16.97 -18.95 7.02
C ARG A 312 -15.65 -19.70 7.22
N PHE A 313 -14.55 -19.00 7.48
CA PHE A 313 -13.21 -19.59 7.65
C PHE A 313 -12.54 -19.15 8.97
N PRO A 314 -13.09 -19.54 10.13
CA PRO A 314 -12.58 -19.09 11.43
C PRO A 314 -11.22 -19.73 11.73
N GLY A 315 -10.14 -18.96 11.89
CA GLY A 315 -8.79 -19.51 12.16
C GLY A 315 -7.79 -19.39 11.00
N VAL A 316 -8.26 -18.96 9.83
CA VAL A 316 -7.43 -18.71 8.64
C VAL A 316 -7.05 -17.23 8.65
N TYR A 317 -5.92 -16.88 9.27
CA TYR A 317 -5.40 -15.50 9.37
C TYR A 317 -3.88 -15.41 9.41
#